data_AF-A0A7S3YFC0-F1
#
_entry.id   AF-A0A7S3YFC0-F1
#
_cell.length_a   1.000
_cell.length_b   1.000
_cell.length_c   1.000
_cell.angle_alpha   90.00
_cell.angle_beta   90.00
_cell.angle_gamma   90.00
#
_symmetry.space_group_name_H-M   'P 1'
#
loop_
_entity.id
_entity.type
_entity.pdbx_description
1 polymer ?
#
loop_
_entity_poly.entity_id
_entity_poly.type
_entity_poly.pdbx_seq_one_letter_code
_entity_poly.pdbx_strand_id
1 'polypeptide(L)'
;GGFEALCKGAGGFEALRSILDPKPLIASTPDGKITADSTNSSSFKPTNVKYSSSASYGWVSNNYGKHGLTVDFGRNVLLMQVETKKSGCSASCDAFKMLVSKGDSSFHLVQEFQSPNSTLPPTPCLCYGRHVKFVPTKWTIYPTLRAEVHGLPI
;
A
#
# COMPACT_ATOMS: atom_id res chain seq x y z
N GLY A 1 3.08 -15.67 22.59
CA GLY A 1 3.15 -14.68 23.69
C GLY A 1 4.34 -13.73 23.66
N GLY A 2 5.38 -13.92 22.83
CA GLY A 2 6.56 -13.02 22.82
C GLY A 2 6.64 -12.03 21.66
N PHE A 3 6.14 -12.40 20.47
CA PHE A 3 6.26 -11.60 19.25
C PHE A 3 5.41 -10.31 19.27
N GLU A 4 4.18 -10.39 19.79
CA GLU A 4 3.28 -9.23 19.91
C GLU A 4 3.78 -8.18 20.91
N ALA A 5 4.54 -8.58 21.93
CA ALA A 5 5.12 -7.65 22.92
C ALA A 5 6.30 -6.86 22.34
N LEU A 6 7.11 -7.51 21.47
CA LEU A 6 8.20 -6.85 20.75
C LEU A 6 7.69 -5.81 19.74
N CYS A 7 6.48 -6.00 19.20
CA CYS A 7 5.91 -5.12 18.18
C CYS A 7 5.17 -3.91 18.76
N LYS A 8 4.87 -3.88 20.07
CA LYS A 8 4.08 -2.82 20.72
C LYS A 8 4.91 -1.64 21.26
N GLY A 9 6.23 -1.80 21.39
CA GLY A 9 7.15 -0.71 21.75
C GLY A 9 7.82 -0.13 20.50
N ALA A 10 7.91 1.20 20.39
CA ALA A 10 8.61 1.87 19.29
C ALA A 10 10.05 1.36 19.10
N GLY A 11 10.72 0.95 20.19
CA GLY A 11 12.07 0.35 20.13
C GLY A 11 12.11 -1.09 19.61
N GLY A 12 11.05 -1.88 19.79
CA GLY A 12 11.04 -3.28 19.37
C GLY A 12 10.71 -3.47 17.88
N PHE A 13 9.87 -2.59 17.32
CA PHE A 13 9.64 -2.57 15.87
C PHE A 13 10.90 -2.15 15.10
N GLU A 14 11.61 -1.11 15.55
CA GLU A 14 12.86 -0.68 14.91
C GLU A 14 13.98 -1.72 15.05
N ALA A 15 14.07 -2.41 16.20
CA ALA A 15 14.99 -3.53 16.36
C ALA A 15 14.68 -4.67 15.38
N LEU A 16 13.41 -5.07 15.26
CA LEU A 16 12.97 -6.07 14.28
C LEU A 16 13.29 -5.63 12.84
N ARG A 17 13.00 -4.37 12.48
CA ARG A 17 13.28 -3.82 11.16
C ARG A 17 14.76 -3.87 10.82
N SER A 18 15.62 -3.52 11.78
CA SER A 18 17.08 -3.54 11.62
C SER A 18 17.61 -4.96 11.38
N ILE A 19 17.08 -5.95 12.11
CA ILE A 19 17.48 -7.36 11.97
C ILE A 19 16.96 -7.97 10.66
N LEU A 20 15.72 -7.66 10.32
CA LEU A 20 15.00 -8.32 9.23
C LEU A 20 15.24 -7.68 7.86
N ASP A 21 15.67 -6.41 7.80
CA ASP A 21 15.98 -5.68 6.56
C ASP A 21 14.87 -5.82 5.49
N PRO A 22 13.65 -5.33 5.77
CA PRO A 22 12.50 -5.53 4.91
C PRO A 22 12.72 -4.92 3.53
N LYS A 23 12.30 -5.64 2.50
CA LYS A 23 12.49 -5.25 1.10
C LYS A 23 11.23 -4.64 0.50
N PRO A 24 11.37 -3.73 -0.48
CA PRO A 24 10.22 -3.19 -1.22
C PRO A 24 9.54 -4.31 -2.03
N LEU A 25 8.24 -4.49 -1.78
CA LEU A 25 7.44 -5.57 -2.36
C LEU A 25 6.68 -5.12 -3.61
N ILE A 26 6.16 -3.89 -3.64
CA ILE A 26 5.41 -3.36 -4.80
C ILE A 26 6.37 -3.09 -5.95
N ALA A 27 7.56 -2.54 -5.69
CA ALA A 27 8.58 -2.32 -6.72
C ALA A 27 8.94 -3.60 -7.49
N SER A 28 9.03 -4.74 -6.79
CA SER A 28 9.37 -6.04 -7.37
C SER A 28 8.17 -6.82 -7.93
N THR A 29 6.95 -6.32 -7.73
CA THR A 29 5.73 -6.98 -8.20
C THR A 29 5.53 -6.77 -9.72
N PRO A 30 5.32 -7.85 -10.50
CA PRO A 30 5.01 -7.74 -11.93
C PRO A 30 3.72 -6.95 -12.19
N ASP A 31 3.68 -6.19 -13.28
CA ASP A 31 2.54 -5.32 -13.60
C ASP A 31 1.19 -6.06 -13.69
N GLY A 32 1.19 -7.29 -14.22
CA GLY A 32 0.00 -8.15 -14.30
C GLY A 32 -0.56 -8.60 -12.94
N LYS A 33 0.14 -8.28 -11.84
CA LYS A 33 -0.27 -8.55 -10.46
C LYS A 33 -0.76 -7.30 -9.73
N ILE A 34 -0.80 -6.16 -10.41
CA ILE A 34 -1.32 -4.90 -9.88
C ILE A 34 -2.63 -4.59 -10.61
N THR A 35 -3.73 -4.76 -9.90
CA THR A 35 -5.09 -4.66 -10.44
C THR A 35 -5.87 -3.61 -9.69
N ALA A 36 -7.03 -3.21 -10.19
CA ALA A 36 -7.95 -2.34 -9.46
C ALA A 36 -9.38 -2.71 -9.80
N ASP A 37 -10.31 -2.40 -8.91
CA ASP A 37 -11.75 -2.61 -9.18
C ASP A 37 -12.20 -1.78 -10.39
N SER A 38 -11.52 -0.66 -10.65
CA SER A 38 -11.73 0.18 -11.83
C SER A 38 -10.58 1.15 -12.08
N THR A 39 -10.60 1.78 -13.25
CA THR A 39 -9.67 2.85 -13.61
C THR A 39 -10.43 3.94 -14.38
N ASN A 40 -10.15 5.21 -14.06
CA ASN A 40 -10.79 6.37 -14.70
C ASN A 40 -10.43 6.49 -16.19
N SER A 41 -9.17 6.30 -16.54
CA SER A 41 -8.70 6.26 -17.93
C SER A 41 -7.34 5.53 -18.04
N SER A 42 -6.88 5.24 -19.26
CA SER A 42 -5.58 4.58 -19.48
C SER A 42 -4.38 5.33 -18.87
N SER A 43 -4.49 6.65 -18.69
CA SER A 43 -3.47 7.48 -18.02
C SER A 43 -3.36 7.21 -16.51
N PHE A 44 -4.41 6.67 -15.89
CA PHE A 44 -4.52 6.39 -14.45
C PHE A 44 -4.47 4.90 -14.13
N LYS A 45 -3.71 4.12 -14.91
CA LYS A 45 -3.62 2.67 -14.77
C LYS A 45 -3.09 2.23 -13.40
N PRO A 46 -3.48 1.03 -12.90
CA PRO A 46 -3.06 0.54 -11.58
C PRO A 46 -1.55 0.50 -11.39
N THR A 47 -0.79 0.16 -12.43
CA THR A 47 0.67 0.04 -12.34
C THR A 47 1.38 1.35 -12.05
N ASN A 48 0.71 2.49 -12.22
CA ASN A 48 1.24 3.80 -11.82
C ASN A 48 1.32 3.98 -10.29
N VAL A 49 0.78 3.06 -9.50
CA VAL A 49 0.89 3.07 -8.03
C VAL A 49 2.32 2.81 -7.55
N LYS A 50 3.19 2.20 -8.36
CA LYS A 50 4.56 1.89 -7.94
C LYS A 50 5.26 3.14 -7.42
N TYR A 51 5.87 3.06 -6.25
CA TYR A 51 6.61 4.17 -5.66
C TYR A 51 7.69 4.71 -6.60
N SER A 52 8.38 3.83 -7.32
CA SER A 52 9.41 4.21 -8.31
C SER A 52 8.86 4.78 -9.63
N SER A 53 7.54 4.77 -9.86
CA SER A 53 6.95 5.22 -11.12
C SER A 53 7.31 6.67 -11.45
N SER A 54 7.69 6.93 -12.69
CA SER A 54 7.92 8.27 -13.26
C SER A 54 6.69 8.83 -13.98
N ALA A 55 5.59 8.07 -14.08
CA ALA A 55 4.38 8.50 -14.79
C ALA A 55 3.80 9.78 -14.18
N SER A 56 3.27 10.68 -15.01
CA SER A 56 2.69 11.96 -14.56
C SER A 56 1.56 11.80 -13.54
N TYR A 57 0.82 10.69 -13.64
CA TYR A 57 -0.33 10.38 -12.80
C TYR A 57 -0.11 9.10 -11.99
N GLY A 58 -0.77 8.98 -10.84
CA GLY A 58 -0.93 7.71 -10.12
C GLY A 58 -2.14 6.93 -10.64
N TRP A 59 -2.53 5.87 -9.93
CA TRP A 59 -3.82 5.22 -10.19
C TRP A 59 -4.98 6.08 -9.68
N VAL A 60 -6.10 6.08 -10.41
CA VAL A 60 -7.35 6.74 -10.03
C VAL A 60 -8.52 5.85 -10.45
N SER A 61 -9.41 5.57 -9.50
CA SER A 61 -10.67 4.84 -9.72
C SER A 61 -11.68 5.63 -10.57
N ASN A 62 -12.61 4.96 -11.26
CA ASN A 62 -13.78 5.62 -11.85
C ASN A 62 -14.95 5.82 -10.84
N ASN A 63 -14.84 5.23 -9.65
CA ASN A 63 -15.80 5.32 -8.55
C ASN A 63 -15.05 5.57 -7.24
N TYR A 64 -14.95 6.83 -6.85
CA TYR A 64 -14.14 7.26 -5.71
C TYR A 64 -14.72 6.76 -4.37
N GLY A 65 -13.85 6.42 -3.42
CA GLY A 65 -14.25 6.01 -2.06
C GLY A 65 -14.83 4.60 -1.92
N LYS A 66 -15.16 3.91 -3.02
CA LYS A 66 -15.72 2.54 -3.00
C LYS A 66 -14.76 1.50 -3.56
N HIS A 67 -13.96 1.89 -4.54
CA HIS A 67 -13.05 1.00 -5.25
C HIS A 67 -11.63 1.16 -4.72
N GLY A 68 -10.88 0.07 -4.76
CA GLY A 68 -9.47 0.02 -4.39
C GLY A 68 -8.58 -0.59 -5.45
N LEU A 69 -7.29 -0.40 -5.24
CA LEU A 69 -6.20 -1.01 -5.99
C LEU A 69 -5.66 -2.20 -5.22
N THR A 70 -5.50 -3.34 -5.88
CA THR A 70 -5.02 -4.59 -5.28
C THR A 70 -3.66 -4.98 -5.86
N VAL A 71 -2.70 -5.29 -5.00
CA VAL A 71 -1.40 -5.87 -5.33
C VAL A 71 -1.38 -7.33 -4.89
N ASP A 72 -1.14 -8.27 -5.81
CA ASP A 72 -0.90 -9.70 -5.53
C ASP A 72 0.61 -9.98 -5.50
N PHE A 73 1.16 -10.23 -4.33
CA PHE A 73 2.60 -10.54 -4.21
C PHE A 73 2.96 -11.94 -4.73
N GLY A 74 1.97 -12.75 -5.14
CA GLY A 74 2.14 -14.10 -5.68
C GLY A 74 2.45 -15.17 -4.63
N ARG A 75 2.81 -14.76 -3.42
CA ARG A 75 3.11 -15.59 -2.25
C ARG A 75 2.70 -14.84 -0.98
N ASN A 76 2.65 -15.56 0.13
CA ASN A 76 2.47 -14.93 1.43
C ASN A 76 3.72 -14.13 1.80
N VAL A 77 3.50 -12.99 2.44
CA VAL A 77 4.52 -12.05 2.86
C VAL A 77 4.18 -11.53 4.26
N LEU A 78 5.22 -11.26 5.05
CA LEU A 78 5.10 -10.47 6.27
C LEU A 78 5.24 -9.01 5.86
N LEU A 79 4.14 -8.27 5.92
CA LEU A 79 4.11 -6.83 5.69
C LEU A 79 4.57 -6.14 6.97
N MET A 80 5.50 -5.20 6.85
CA MET A 80 6.10 -4.54 8.00
C MET A 80 5.87 -3.04 7.97
N GLN A 81 6.02 -2.39 6.82
CA GLN A 81 5.82 -0.95 6.67
C GLN A 81 5.13 -0.60 5.36
N VAL A 82 4.45 0.54 5.36
CA VAL A 82 3.93 1.17 4.16
C VAL A 82 4.45 2.59 4.10
N GLU A 83 4.78 3.04 2.90
CA GLU A 83 5.04 4.45 2.62
C GLU A 83 4.27 4.85 1.36
N THR A 84 3.93 6.13 1.29
CA THR A 84 3.30 6.69 0.11
C THR A 84 3.93 8.02 -0.25
N LYS A 85 3.86 8.35 -1.53
CA LYS A 85 4.17 9.70 -2.01
C LYS A 85 3.15 10.19 -3.02
N LYS A 86 3.15 11.50 -3.18
CA LYS A 86 2.35 12.19 -4.19
C LYS A 86 2.70 11.73 -5.60
N SER A 87 1.66 11.60 -6.42
CA SER A 87 1.83 11.54 -7.88
C SER A 87 2.32 12.89 -8.43
N GLY A 88 2.82 12.92 -9.66
CA GLY A 88 3.34 14.15 -10.29
C GLY A 88 2.30 15.21 -10.66
N CYS A 89 1.08 15.16 -10.13
CA CYS A 89 -0.02 16.08 -10.45
C CYS A 89 -0.56 16.78 -9.19
N SER A 90 -1.49 17.72 -9.35
CA SER A 90 -2.05 18.49 -8.22
C SER A 90 -2.96 17.66 -7.30
N ALA A 91 -3.49 16.53 -7.77
CA ALA A 91 -4.36 15.65 -7.01
C ALA A 91 -3.62 14.80 -5.95
N SER A 92 -4.32 14.42 -4.88
CA SER A 92 -3.77 13.60 -3.79
C SER A 92 -4.82 12.74 -3.10
N CYS A 93 -4.39 11.61 -2.53
CA CYS A 93 -5.12 10.80 -1.58
C CYS A 93 -4.62 11.15 -0.17
N ASP A 94 -5.46 11.83 0.60
CA ASP A 94 -5.09 12.37 1.92
C ASP A 94 -5.32 11.37 3.06
N ALA A 95 -6.14 10.34 2.83
CA ALA A 95 -6.28 9.19 3.71
C ALA A 95 -6.72 7.94 2.93
N PHE A 96 -6.33 6.76 3.40
CA PHE A 96 -6.71 5.49 2.80
C PHE A 96 -6.77 4.35 3.82
N LYS A 97 -7.62 3.36 3.54
CA LYS A 97 -7.60 2.06 4.22
C LYS A 97 -6.66 1.11 3.51
N MET A 98 -5.82 0.43 4.27
CA MET A 98 -5.07 -0.74 3.79
C MET A 98 -5.77 -2.00 4.27
N LEU A 99 -6.16 -2.85 3.32
CA LEU A 99 -6.76 -4.14 3.61
C LEU A 99 -5.84 -5.26 3.11
N VAL A 100 -5.91 -6.42 3.76
CA VAL A 100 -5.09 -7.58 3.44
C VAL A 100 -5.94 -8.85 3.34
N SER A 101 -5.62 -9.69 2.37
CA SER A 101 -6.12 -11.07 2.25
C SER A 101 -4.96 -12.06 2.19
N LYS A 102 -5.20 -13.30 2.63
CA LYS A 102 -4.25 -14.43 2.56
C LYS A 102 -4.36 -15.23 1.25
N GLY A 103 -5.09 -14.75 0.26
CA GLY A 103 -5.25 -15.44 -1.03
C GLY A 103 -6.69 -15.80 -1.39
N ASP A 104 -7.64 -15.51 -0.51
CA ASP A 104 -9.07 -15.70 -0.74
C ASP A 104 -9.75 -14.37 -1.14
N SER A 105 -11.07 -14.36 -1.24
CA SER A 105 -11.83 -13.14 -1.50
C SER A 105 -12.05 -12.26 -0.25
N SER A 106 -11.51 -12.66 0.91
CA SER A 106 -11.79 -12.03 2.21
C SER A 106 -10.69 -11.05 2.56
N PHE A 107 -11.01 -9.76 2.50
CA PHE A 107 -10.11 -8.69 2.91
C PHE A 107 -10.41 -8.25 4.34
N HIS A 108 -9.36 -8.14 5.16
CA HIS A 108 -9.43 -7.60 6.50
C HIS A 108 -8.76 -6.23 6.56
N LEU A 109 -9.35 -5.28 7.27
CA LEU A 109 -8.74 -3.97 7.51
C LEU A 109 -7.51 -4.14 8.40
N VAL A 110 -6.35 -3.67 7.92
CA VAL A 110 -5.13 -3.55 8.73
C VAL A 110 -5.21 -2.25 9.52
N GLN A 111 -5.31 -1.14 8.80
CA GLN A 111 -5.31 0.21 9.37
C GLN A 111 -5.84 1.22 8.34
N GLU A 112 -6.37 2.33 8.84
CA GLU A 112 -6.57 3.54 8.06
C GLU A 112 -5.41 4.51 8.29
N PHE A 113 -4.73 4.90 7.22
CA PHE A 113 -3.57 5.78 7.22
C PHE A 113 -3.98 7.20 6.85
N GLN A 114 -3.43 8.17 7.57
CA GLN A 114 -3.48 9.58 7.20
C GLN A 114 -2.21 9.91 6.41
N SER A 115 -2.39 10.33 5.17
CA SER A 115 -1.30 10.61 4.23
C SER A 115 -1.54 11.97 3.58
N PRO A 116 -1.45 13.08 4.35
CA PRO A 116 -1.79 14.39 3.81
C PRO A 116 -0.96 14.69 2.55
N ASN A 117 -1.64 15.11 1.48
CA ASN A 117 -1.02 15.29 0.16
C ASN A 117 -0.39 14.02 -0.43
N SER A 118 -0.93 12.85 -0.10
CA SER A 118 -0.40 11.52 -0.46
C SER A 118 0.99 11.21 0.07
N THR A 119 1.51 11.96 1.04
CA THR A 119 2.82 11.68 1.62
C THR A 119 2.65 11.01 2.98
N LEU A 120 3.13 9.77 3.07
CA LEU A 120 3.23 9.00 4.30
C LEU A 120 4.67 8.50 4.38
N PRO A 121 5.46 8.91 5.39
CA PRO A 121 6.78 8.32 5.61
C PRO A 121 6.64 6.82 5.92
N PRO A 122 7.72 6.03 5.87
CA PRO A 122 7.69 4.63 6.27
C PRO A 122 7.01 4.44 7.63
N THR A 123 5.81 3.87 7.60
CA THR A 123 4.92 3.76 8.76
C THR A 123 4.65 2.27 9.05
N PRO A 124 4.80 1.81 10.30
CA PRO A 124 4.56 0.42 10.65
C PRO A 124 3.16 -0.07 10.27
N CYS A 125 3.07 -1.28 9.72
CA CYS A 125 1.82 -1.93 9.33
C CYS A 125 1.90 -3.46 9.47
N LEU A 126 2.41 -3.94 10.60
CA LEU A 126 2.77 -5.34 10.80
C LEU A 126 1.58 -6.29 10.62
N CYS A 127 1.55 -7.03 9.52
CA CYS A 127 0.51 -8.02 9.24
C CYS A 127 0.96 -9.07 8.22
N TYR A 128 0.22 -10.17 8.13
CA TYR A 128 0.53 -11.29 7.23
C TYR A 128 -0.52 -11.37 6.12
N GLY A 129 -0.09 -11.51 4.87
CA GLY A 129 -0.98 -11.84 3.77
C GLY A 129 -0.29 -11.92 2.42
N ARG A 130 -1.10 -12.06 1.36
CA ARG A 130 -0.65 -12.18 -0.03
C ARG A 130 -1.13 -11.02 -0.89
N HIS A 131 -2.35 -10.54 -0.62
CA HIS A 131 -2.95 -9.42 -1.32
C HIS A 131 -3.01 -8.20 -0.42
N VAL A 132 -2.62 -7.04 -0.95
CA VAL A 132 -2.85 -5.74 -0.31
C VAL A 132 -3.80 -4.94 -1.16
N LYS A 133 -4.85 -4.38 -0.56
CA LYS A 133 -5.78 -3.46 -1.19
C LYS A 133 -5.71 -2.08 -0.57
N PHE A 134 -5.51 -1.06 -1.38
CA PHE A 134 -5.57 0.35 -1.00
C PHE A 134 -6.92 0.93 -1.38
N VAL A 135 -7.69 1.41 -0.41
CA VAL A 135 -8.99 2.03 -0.63
C VAL A 135 -8.93 3.48 -0.15
N PRO A 136 -8.89 4.48 -1.06
CA PRO A 136 -8.90 5.89 -0.70
C PRO A 136 -10.14 6.26 0.11
N THR A 137 -9.96 7.02 1.20
CA THR A 137 -11.06 7.49 2.07
C THR A 137 -11.17 9.01 2.12
N LYS A 138 -10.09 9.73 1.84
CA LYS A 138 -10.07 11.20 1.73
C LYS A 138 -9.10 11.62 0.63
N TRP A 139 -9.41 12.68 -0.12
CA TRP A 139 -8.58 13.14 -1.23
C TRP A 139 -8.82 14.62 -1.57
N THR A 140 -7.87 15.18 -2.31
CA THR A 140 -7.93 16.50 -2.93
C THR A 140 -7.94 16.33 -4.45
N ILE A 141 -8.98 16.86 -5.12
CA ILE A 141 -9.27 16.72 -6.55
C ILE A 141 -9.58 15.26 -6.96
N TYR A 142 -8.59 14.35 -6.90
CA TYR A 142 -8.73 12.93 -7.23
C TYR A 142 -7.93 12.04 -6.25
N PRO A 143 -8.41 10.83 -5.92
CA PRO A 143 -7.69 9.91 -5.05
C PRO A 143 -6.55 9.23 -5.81
N THR A 144 -5.37 9.86 -5.79
CA THR A 144 -4.15 9.35 -6.43
C THR A 144 -3.01 9.24 -5.43
N LEU A 145 -2.32 8.10 -5.44
CA LEU A 145 -1.13 7.88 -4.63
C LEU A 145 -0.16 6.97 -5.35
N ARG A 146 1.11 7.06 -4.95
CA ARG A 146 2.10 6.01 -5.18
C ARG A 146 2.43 5.38 -3.83
N ALA A 147 2.55 4.06 -3.79
CA ALA A 147 2.80 3.31 -2.57
C ALA A 147 3.99 2.37 -2.74
N GLU A 148 4.67 2.14 -1.62
CA GLU A 148 5.55 1.00 -1.42
C GLU A 148 5.11 0.27 -0.15
N VAL A 149 5.21 -1.06 -0.17
CA VAL A 149 5.04 -1.88 1.03
C VAL A 149 6.34 -2.64 1.23
N HIS A 150 6.87 -2.57 2.43
CA HIS A 150 8.12 -3.21 2.82
C HIS A 150 7.83 -4.43 3.68
N GLY A 151 8.52 -5.53 3.40
CA GLY A 151 8.29 -6.76 4.12
C GLY A 151 9.23 -7.88 3.73
N LEU A 152 8.85 -9.10 4.11
CA LEU A 152 9.63 -10.30 3.87
C LEU A 152 8.78 -11.40 3.21
N PRO A 153 9.32 -12.10 2.20
CA PRO A 153 8.72 -13.35 1.74
C PRO A 153 8.83 -14.42 2.82
N ILE A 154 7.80 -15.26 2.91
CA ILE A 154 7.65 -16.36 3.88
C ILE A 154 7.10 -17.59 3.18
#